data_AF-A0A1H1ZIA5-F1
#
_entry.id   AF-A0A1H1ZIA5-F1
#
_cell.length_a   1.000
_cell.length_b   1.000
_cell.length_c   1.000
_cell.angle_alpha   90.00
_cell.angle_beta   90.00
_cell.angle_gamma   90.00
#
_symmetry.space_group_name_H-M   'P 1'
#
loop_
_entity.id
_entity.type
_entity.pdbx_description
1 polymer ?
#
loop_
_entity_poly.entity_id
_entity_poly.type
_entity_poly.pdbx_seq_one_letter_code
_entity_poly.pdbx_strand_id
1 'polypeptide(L)'
;MSNNNDKSLEDLIKDFLSKVEKGTTLLQKKFGTKNILRLWRSGQIERCGGINDSVEYELHGVGCAIHFPTELVDFDYGPNNRTDGFDVWRIYMYATDRPEEYKKYTDRNFLESEFKSYIASGRIEKMSPADDLYVLIAPPENSENET
;
A
#
# COMPACT_ATOMS: atom_id res chain seq x y z
N MET A 1 2.93 12.42 -30.51
CA MET A 1 2.66 11.00 -30.19
C MET A 1 2.22 10.95 -28.75
N SER A 2 0.92 10.82 -28.50
CA SER A 2 0.40 10.66 -27.14
C SER A 2 0.48 9.18 -26.80
N ASN A 3 1.41 8.77 -25.93
CA ASN A 3 1.41 7.42 -25.39
C ASN A 3 0.20 7.30 -24.44
N ASN A 4 -0.90 6.79 -24.97
CA ASN A 4 -2.12 6.47 -24.21
C ASN A 4 -1.94 5.17 -23.40
N ASN A 5 -1.00 5.16 -22.45
CA ASN A 5 -1.03 4.21 -21.34
C ASN A 5 -1.49 4.96 -20.09
N ASP A 6 -2.72 5.45 -20.11
CA ASP A 6 -3.29 6.13 -18.97
C ASP A 6 -3.64 5.10 -17.89
N LYS A 7 -2.71 4.87 -16.94
CA LYS A 7 -2.85 3.88 -15.86
C LYS A 7 -4.14 4.12 -15.09
N SER A 8 -4.85 3.06 -14.73
CA SER A 8 -6.08 3.13 -13.93
C SER A 8 -5.77 3.27 -12.43
N LEU A 9 -6.81 3.55 -11.63
CA LEU A 9 -6.68 3.56 -10.16
C LEU A 9 -6.31 2.16 -9.66
N GLU A 10 -6.81 1.10 -10.30
CA GLU A 10 -6.43 -0.27 -9.98
C GLU A 10 -4.94 -0.52 -10.23
N ASP A 11 -4.38 -0.02 -11.34
CA ASP A 11 -2.95 -0.15 -11.65
C ASP A 11 -2.09 0.57 -10.60
N LEU A 12 -2.51 1.78 -10.19
CA LEU A 12 -1.86 2.55 -9.13
C LEU A 12 -1.90 1.81 -7.79
N ILE A 13 -3.07 1.28 -7.38
CA ILE A 13 -3.21 0.52 -6.13
C ILE A 13 -2.36 -0.75 -6.17
N LYS A 14 -2.38 -1.51 -7.28
CA LYS A 14 -1.59 -2.74 -7.42
C LYS A 14 -0.09 -2.46 -7.36
N ASP A 15 0.36 -1.37 -7.97
CA ASP A 15 1.76 -0.97 -7.90
C ASP A 15 2.16 -0.58 -6.47
N PHE A 16 1.35 0.26 -5.79
CA PHE A 16 1.53 0.58 -4.37
C PHE A 16 1.66 -0.69 -3.51
N LEU A 17 0.70 -1.61 -3.64
CA LEU A 17 0.67 -2.87 -2.88
C LEU A 17 1.89 -3.76 -3.19
N SER A 18 2.35 -3.79 -4.44
CA SER A 18 3.57 -4.50 -4.84
C SER A 18 4.80 -3.95 -4.11
N LYS A 19 4.92 -2.63 -3.96
CA LYS A 19 6.01 -2.00 -3.19
C LYS A 19 5.91 -2.31 -1.69
N VAL A 20 4.70 -2.27 -1.12
CA VAL A 20 4.48 -2.66 0.28
C VAL A 20 4.88 -4.12 0.51
N GLU A 21 4.46 -5.03 -0.36
CA GLU A 21 4.82 -6.45 -0.26
C GLU A 21 6.33 -6.67 -0.39
N LYS A 22 6.99 -5.96 -1.31
CA LYS A 22 8.46 -5.99 -1.44
C LYS A 22 9.13 -5.52 -0.15
N GLY A 23 8.72 -4.39 0.42
CA GLY A 23 9.31 -3.83 1.63
C GLY A 23 9.08 -4.73 2.85
N THR A 24 7.85 -5.19 3.05
CA THR A 24 7.49 -6.07 4.17
C THR A 24 8.13 -7.45 4.07
N THR A 25 8.38 -7.96 2.86
CA THR A 25 9.18 -9.18 2.66
C THR A 25 10.63 -8.99 3.15
N LEU A 26 11.23 -7.82 2.91
CA LEU A 26 12.56 -7.51 3.44
C LEU A 26 12.55 -7.40 4.97
N LEU A 27 11.51 -6.80 5.56
CA LEU A 27 11.31 -6.78 7.01
C LEU A 27 11.19 -8.20 7.58
N GLN A 28 10.36 -9.05 6.97
CA GLN A 28 10.18 -10.44 7.36
C GLN A 28 11.51 -11.20 7.33
N LYS A 29 12.32 -11.01 6.29
CA LYS A 29 13.63 -11.64 6.16
C LYS A 29 14.59 -11.20 7.27
N LYS A 30 14.56 -9.94 7.68
CA LYS A 30 15.46 -9.39 8.70
C LYS A 30 15.00 -9.67 10.13
N PHE A 31 13.74 -9.42 10.42
CA PHE A 31 13.20 -9.37 11.77
C PHE A 31 12.31 -10.56 12.12
N GLY A 32 12.06 -11.47 11.17
CA GLY A 32 11.20 -12.63 11.37
C GLY A 32 9.69 -12.30 11.36
N THR A 33 9.31 -11.07 11.01
CA THR A 33 7.90 -10.64 10.86
C THR A 33 7.77 -9.52 9.83
N LYS A 34 6.70 -9.53 9.03
CA LYS A 34 6.30 -8.39 8.17
C LYS A 34 5.86 -7.18 9.00
N ASN A 35 5.26 -7.42 10.16
CA ASN A 35 4.79 -6.40 11.08
C ASN A 35 5.77 -6.23 12.24
N ILE A 36 6.62 -5.21 12.13
CA ILE A 36 7.65 -4.90 13.13
C ILE A 36 7.16 -3.91 14.21
N LEU A 37 5.90 -3.46 14.14
CA LEU A 37 5.32 -2.48 15.07
C LEU A 37 5.40 -2.96 16.53
N ARG A 38 5.18 -4.26 16.76
CA ARG A 38 5.30 -4.86 18.09
C ARG A 38 6.74 -4.80 18.60
N LEU A 39 7.73 -5.06 17.74
CA LEU A 39 9.14 -5.02 18.10
C LEU A 39 9.51 -3.63 18.61
N TRP A 40 9.12 -2.58 17.87
CA TRP A 40 9.33 -1.19 18.28
C TRP A 40 8.61 -0.83 19.57
N ARG A 41 7.33 -1.17 19.70
CA ARG A 41 6.55 -0.90 20.93
C ARG A 41 7.10 -1.62 22.17
N SER A 42 7.80 -2.73 21.98
CA SER A 42 8.49 -3.47 23.05
C SER A 42 9.95 -3.06 23.25
N GLY A 43 10.46 -2.07 22.51
CA GLY A 43 11.82 -1.57 22.62
C GLY A 43 12.90 -2.49 22.03
N GLN A 44 12.52 -3.46 21.20
CA GLN A 44 13.47 -4.41 20.58
C GLN A 44 14.17 -3.83 19.35
N ILE A 45 13.58 -2.82 18.73
CA ILE A 45 14.14 -2.06 17.60
C ILE A 45 13.86 -0.57 17.80
N GLU A 46 14.69 0.25 17.17
CA GLU A 46 14.49 1.69 17.09
C GLU A 46 13.32 2.05 16.17
N ARG A 47 12.86 3.31 16.25
CA ARG A 47 11.80 3.82 15.37
C ARG A 47 12.21 3.83 13.90
N CYS A 48 13.48 4.12 13.62
CA CYS A 48 14.05 4.16 12.28
C CYS A 48 15.28 3.24 12.23
N GLY A 49 15.53 2.61 11.08
CA GLY A 49 16.76 1.86 10.89
C GLY A 49 16.89 1.24 9.51
N GLY A 50 18.08 0.73 9.21
CA GLY A 50 18.31 -0.01 7.98
C GLY A 50 17.62 -1.37 7.99
N ILE A 51 17.10 -1.80 6.85
CA ILE A 51 16.73 -3.19 6.56
C ILE A 51 17.93 -3.89 5.91
N ASN A 52 18.54 -3.29 4.89
CA ASN A 52 19.81 -3.71 4.30
C ASN A 52 20.63 -2.46 3.91
N ASP A 53 21.70 -2.63 3.13
CA ASP A 53 22.64 -1.54 2.78
C ASP A 53 21.99 -0.34 2.06
N SER A 54 20.80 -0.51 1.47
CA SER A 54 20.18 0.50 0.63
C SER A 54 18.68 0.72 0.88
N VAL A 55 18.11 0.02 1.86
CA VAL A 55 16.69 0.12 2.21
C VAL A 55 16.55 0.35 3.70
N GLU A 56 15.77 1.35 4.07
CA GLU A 56 15.51 1.74 5.47
C GLU A 56 14.01 1.64 5.79
N TYR A 57 13.69 1.54 7.08
CA TYR A 57 12.34 1.62 7.60
C TYR A 57 12.20 2.81 8.55
N GLU A 58 11.00 3.37 8.59
CA GLU A 58 10.58 4.35 9.58
C GLU A 58 9.19 4.00 10.09
N LEU A 59 9.08 3.78 11.40
CA LEU A 59 7.80 3.51 12.04
C LEU A 59 7.12 4.80 12.53
N HIS A 60 5.80 4.80 12.41
CA HIS A 60 4.91 5.87 12.85
C HIS A 60 3.57 5.27 13.27
N GLY A 61 2.80 5.94 14.13
CA GLY A 61 1.42 5.54 14.51
C GLY A 61 1.16 4.02 14.57
N VAL A 62 0.43 3.52 13.56
CA VAL A 62 0.17 2.09 13.35
C VAL A 62 0.80 1.55 12.06
N GLY A 63 1.71 2.29 11.43
CA GLY A 63 2.26 2.00 10.12
C GLY A 63 3.78 2.03 10.04
N CYS A 64 4.27 1.93 8.81
CA CYS A 64 5.67 1.93 8.45
C CYS A 64 5.87 2.56 7.07
N ALA A 65 6.85 3.44 6.95
CA ALA A 65 7.41 3.85 5.69
C ALA A 65 8.64 3.00 5.36
N ILE A 66 8.79 2.61 4.09
CA ILE A 66 9.96 1.94 3.54
C ILE A 66 10.61 2.88 2.54
N HIS A 67 11.87 3.19 2.79
CA HIS A 67 12.70 4.04 1.95
C HIS A 67 13.57 3.13 1.08
N PHE A 68 13.21 2.99 -0.19
CA PHE A 68 14.08 2.37 -1.19
C PHE A 68 15.03 3.42 -1.79
N PRO A 69 16.07 3.02 -2.55
CA PRO A 69 17.07 3.96 -3.07
C PRO A 69 16.51 5.12 -3.91
N THR A 70 15.38 4.91 -4.57
CA THR A 70 14.80 5.87 -5.52
C THR A 70 13.34 6.19 -5.21
N GLU A 71 12.75 5.60 -4.18
CA GLU A 71 11.31 5.65 -3.99
C GLU A 71 10.90 5.35 -2.55
N LEU A 72 9.74 5.87 -2.15
CA LEU A 72 9.17 5.64 -0.83
C LEU A 72 7.82 4.94 -0.94
N VAL A 73 7.48 4.14 0.07
CA VAL A 73 6.11 3.64 0.27
C VAL A 73 5.75 3.71 1.76
N ASP A 74 4.65 4.42 2.08
CA ASP A 74 4.07 4.55 3.42
C ASP A 74 2.76 3.75 3.49
N PHE A 75 2.66 2.85 4.45
CA PHE A 75 1.49 2.02 4.67
C PHE A 75 1.17 1.86 6.16
N ASP A 76 -0.08 1.54 6.47
CA ASP A 76 -0.50 1.16 7.81
C ASP A 76 -0.64 -0.36 7.95
N TYR A 77 -0.32 -0.87 9.14
CA TYR A 77 -0.64 -2.25 9.50
C TYR A 77 -2.13 -2.36 9.83
N GLY A 78 -2.81 -3.24 9.11
CA GLY A 78 -4.19 -3.63 9.37
C GLY A 78 -4.32 -4.72 10.44
N PRO A 79 -5.57 -5.12 10.75
CA PRO A 79 -5.85 -6.26 11.62
C PRO A 79 -5.11 -7.52 11.17
N ASN A 80 -4.78 -8.40 12.12
CA ASN A 80 -4.11 -9.68 11.86
C ASN A 80 -2.80 -9.56 11.07
N ASN A 81 -2.05 -8.47 11.26
CA ASN A 81 -0.79 -8.16 10.57
C ASN A 81 -0.93 -7.97 9.06
N ARG A 82 -2.12 -7.63 8.56
CA ARG A 82 -2.33 -7.29 7.16
C ARG A 82 -1.53 -6.03 6.79
N THR A 83 -1.01 -6.02 5.57
CA THR A 83 -0.23 -4.91 5.00
C THR A 83 -0.76 -4.47 3.64
N ASP A 84 -1.89 -5.04 3.22
CA ASP A 84 -2.52 -4.80 1.94
C ASP A 84 -3.67 -3.77 2.01
N GLY A 85 -3.68 -3.00 3.10
CA GLY A 85 -4.61 -1.91 3.33
C GLY A 85 -4.09 -0.60 2.78
N PHE A 86 -4.98 0.19 2.20
CA PHE A 86 -4.67 1.51 1.68
C PHE A 86 -5.83 2.47 1.93
N ASP A 87 -5.52 3.76 1.94
CA ASP A 87 -6.51 4.83 1.96
C ASP A 87 -6.19 5.84 0.85
N VAL A 88 -7.10 6.80 0.64
CA VAL A 88 -6.92 7.84 -0.38
C VAL A 88 -5.62 8.61 -0.19
N TRP A 89 -5.24 8.92 1.05
CA TRP A 89 -4.07 9.74 1.34
C TRP A 89 -2.78 9.00 0.95
N ARG A 90 -2.67 7.71 1.26
CA ARG A 90 -1.50 6.88 0.89
C ARG A 90 -1.35 6.75 -0.61
N ILE A 91 -2.46 6.49 -1.28
CA ILE A 91 -2.48 6.38 -2.74
C ILE A 91 -2.12 7.73 -3.38
N TYR A 92 -2.61 8.85 -2.82
CA TYR A 92 -2.27 10.20 -3.25
C TYR A 92 -0.77 10.51 -3.10
N MET A 93 -0.19 10.20 -1.94
CA MET A 93 1.23 10.44 -1.68
C MET A 93 2.10 9.59 -2.61
N TYR A 94 1.74 8.32 -2.81
CA TYR A 94 2.46 7.42 -3.72
C TYR A 94 2.43 7.90 -5.18
N ALA A 95 1.27 8.40 -5.65
CA ALA A 95 1.14 8.98 -6.99
C ALA A 95 1.92 10.29 -7.14
N THR A 96 1.91 11.14 -6.11
CA THR A 96 2.64 12.42 -6.09
C THR A 96 4.16 12.25 -6.13
N ASP A 97 4.67 11.16 -5.55
CA ASP A 97 6.08 10.76 -5.65
C ASP A 97 6.46 10.23 -7.05
N ARG A 98 5.46 9.89 -7.89
CA ARG A 98 5.63 9.34 -9.25
C ARG A 98 4.78 10.11 -10.28
N PRO A 99 4.95 11.43 -10.41
CA PRO A 99 4.03 12.28 -11.18
C PRO A 99 4.09 12.01 -12.69
N GLU A 100 5.20 11.47 -13.20
CA GLU A 100 5.33 11.08 -14.62
C GLU A 100 4.48 9.84 -14.94
N GLU A 101 4.31 8.92 -13.99
CA GLU A 101 3.56 7.68 -14.17
C GLU A 101 2.07 7.82 -13.85
N TYR A 102 1.75 8.62 -12.83
CA TYR A 102 0.40 8.71 -12.26
C TYR A 102 -0.15 10.14 -12.25
N LYS A 103 0.17 10.93 -13.27
CA LYS A 103 -0.12 12.37 -13.35
C LYS A 103 -1.55 12.75 -12.94
N LYS A 104 -2.58 12.06 -13.42
CA LYS A 104 -3.98 12.37 -13.09
C LYS A 104 -4.34 12.13 -11.62
N TYR A 105 -3.62 11.22 -10.95
CA TYR A 105 -3.80 10.93 -9.52
C TYR A 105 -3.03 11.87 -8.61
N THR A 106 -2.24 12.80 -9.18
CA THR A 106 -1.69 13.95 -8.44
C THR A 106 -2.75 15.05 -8.19
N ASP A 107 -3.93 14.94 -8.81
CA ASP A 107 -5.14 15.68 -8.41
C ASP A 107 -5.93 14.86 -7.38
N ARG A 108 -5.91 15.33 -6.14
CA ARG A 108 -6.60 14.68 -5.02
C ARG A 108 -8.11 14.58 -5.22
N ASN A 109 -8.74 15.59 -5.83
CA ASN A 109 -10.19 15.57 -6.04
C ASN A 109 -10.57 14.50 -7.08
N PHE A 110 -9.76 14.37 -8.13
CA PHE A 110 -9.93 13.32 -9.14
C PHE A 110 -9.77 11.93 -8.51
N LEU A 111 -8.70 11.72 -7.73
CA LEU A 111 -8.46 10.46 -7.01
C LEU A 111 -9.62 10.13 -6.06
N GLU A 112 -10.07 11.07 -5.24
CA GLU A 112 -11.20 10.87 -4.32
C GLU A 112 -12.50 10.48 -5.04
N SER A 113 -12.74 11.05 -6.21
CA SER A 113 -13.89 10.71 -7.06
C SER A 113 -13.80 9.28 -7.59
N GLU A 114 -12.66 8.87 -8.15
CA GLU A 114 -12.46 7.49 -8.62
C GLU A 114 -12.51 6.49 -7.46
N PHE A 115 -11.94 6.83 -6.30
CA PHE A 115 -11.96 5.97 -5.12
C PHE A 115 -13.39 5.70 -4.66
N LYS A 116 -14.25 6.72 -4.61
CA LYS A 116 -15.69 6.56 -4.30
C LYS A 116 -16.40 5.68 -5.33
N SER A 117 -16.05 5.79 -6.60
CA SER A 117 -16.58 4.92 -7.66
C SER A 117 -16.18 3.45 -7.45
N TYR A 118 -14.94 3.19 -7.01
CA TYR A 118 -14.47 1.84 -6.70
C TYR A 118 -15.18 1.24 -5.48
N ILE A 119 -15.48 2.04 -4.45
CA ILE A 119 -16.32 1.61 -3.33
C ILE A 119 -17.73 1.26 -3.84
N ALA A 120 -18.36 2.15 -4.60
CA ALA A 120 -19.73 1.98 -5.09
C ALA A 120 -19.89 0.78 -6.04
N SER A 121 -18.85 0.44 -6.79
CA SER A 121 -18.82 -0.71 -7.71
C SER A 121 -18.36 -2.01 -7.06
N GLY A 122 -18.04 -2.02 -5.76
CA GLY A 122 -17.58 -3.22 -5.06
C GLY A 122 -16.22 -3.72 -5.53
N ARG A 123 -15.35 -2.82 -6.01
CA ARG A 123 -13.96 -3.16 -6.40
C ARG A 123 -12.99 -3.03 -5.22
N ILE A 124 -13.36 -2.22 -4.24
CA ILE A 124 -12.67 -2.10 -2.95
C ILE A 124 -13.68 -2.10 -1.82
N GLU A 125 -13.28 -2.60 -0.65
CA GLU A 125 -14.08 -2.60 0.57
C GLU A 125 -13.25 -2.19 1.78
N LYS A 126 -13.92 -1.77 2.87
CA LYS A 126 -13.24 -1.49 4.13
C LYS A 126 -12.58 -2.75 4.66
N MET A 127 -11.32 -2.63 5.08
CA MET A 127 -10.56 -3.71 5.70
C MET A 127 -11.17 -4.12 7.05
N SER A 128 -11.60 -3.14 7.85
CA SER A 128 -12.42 -3.39 9.02
C SER A 128 -13.39 -2.24 9.30
N PRO A 129 -14.45 -2.47 10.11
CA PRO A 129 -15.34 -1.39 10.52
C PRO A 129 -14.65 -0.31 11.38
N ALA A 130 -13.50 -0.61 11.96
CA ALA A 130 -12.81 0.23 12.95
C ALA A 130 -11.66 1.06 12.37
N ASP A 131 -11.26 0.82 11.12
CA ASP A 131 -10.21 1.55 10.43
C ASP A 131 -10.75 2.24 9.17
N ASP A 132 -9.90 3.09 8.57
CA ASP A 132 -10.17 3.78 7.31
C ASP A 132 -9.38 3.18 6.14
N LEU A 133 -8.90 1.94 6.29
CA LEU A 133 -8.20 1.22 5.26
C LEU A 133 -9.19 0.45 4.38
N TYR A 134 -8.84 0.36 3.10
CA TYR A 134 -9.56 -0.39 2.09
C TYR A 134 -8.64 -1.45 1.50
N VAL A 135 -9.25 -2.48 0.92
CA VAL A 135 -8.57 -3.59 0.26
C VAL A 135 -9.17 -3.81 -1.11
N LEU A 136 -8.38 -4.30 -2.07
CA LEU A 136 -8.91 -4.75 -3.35
C LEU A 136 -9.75 -6.00 -3.15
N ILE A 137 -10.94 -6.03 -3.76
CA ILE A 137 -11.74 -7.25 -3.87
C ILE A 137 -11.19 -8.02 -5.07
N ALA A 138 -10.67 -9.23 -4.84
CA ALA A 138 -10.29 -10.11 -5.93
C ALA A 138 -11.53 -10.35 -6.82
N PRO A 139 -11.40 -10.33 -8.16
CA PRO A 139 -12.51 -10.76 -9.00
C PRO A 139 -12.95 -12.14 -8.53
N PRO A 140 -14.27 -12.42 -8.47
CA PRO A 140 -14.75 -13.72 -8.03
C PRO A 140 -14.01 -14.80 -8.83
N GLU A 141 -13.36 -15.74 -8.15
CA GLU A 141 -12.88 -16.95 -8.81
C GLU A 141 -14.09 -17.51 -9.54
N ASN A 142 -14.01 -17.62 -10.87
CA ASN A 142 -14.95 -18.43 -11.60
C ASN A 142 -14.85 -19.81 -10.97
N SER A 143 -15.87 -20.20 -10.22
CA SER A 143 -16.07 -21.59 -9.83
C SER A 143 -16.31 -22.34 -11.12
N GLU A 144 -15.24 -22.77 -11.77
CA GLU A 144 -15.25 -23.91 -12.68
C GLU A 144 -15.57 -25.12 -11.80
N ASN A 145 -16.87 -25.27 -11.51
CA ASN A 145 -17.44 -26.56 -11.18
C ASN A 145 -17.34 -27.39 -12.47
N GLU A 146 -16.21 -28.05 -12.68
CA GLU A 146 -16.19 -29.22 -13.54
C GLU A 146 -16.71 -30.41 -12.72
N THR A 147 -17.84 -30.90 -13.23
CA THR A 147 -18.59 -32.12 -12.91
C THR A 147 -17.75 -33.37 -12.76
#